data_AF-A0A564UQB3-F1
#
_entry.id   AF-A0A564UQB3-F1
#
_cell.length_a   1.000
_cell.length_b   1.000
_cell.length_c   1.000
_cell.angle_alpha   90.00
_cell.angle_beta   90.00
_cell.angle_gamma   90.00
#
_symmetry.space_group_name_H-M   'P 1'
#
loop_
_entity.id
_entity.type
_entity.pdbx_description
1 polymer ?
#
loop_
_entity_poly.entity_id
_entity_poly.type
_entity_poly.pdbx_seq_one_letter_code
_entity_poly.pdbx_strand_id
1 'polypeptide(L)' 'MGVYKEGKNWKVQVYYKDWQGNRKRKQKRGFRTKGEAKEWERIFSYLFENSELPADCDL' A
#
# COMPACT_ATOMS: atom_id res chain seq x y z
N MET A 1 -5.18 3.45 -5.85
CA MET A 1 -4.64 2.31 -5.08
C MET A 1 -5.31 1.05 -5.62
N GLY A 2 -4.63 -0.09 -5.67
CA GLY A 2 -5.25 -1.34 -6.13
C GLY A 2 -4.59 -2.60 -5.57
N VAL A 3 -5.43 -3.63 -5.37
CA VAL A 3 -5.02 -4.99 -5.02
C VAL A 3 -4.95 -5.85 -6.27
N TYR A 4 -3.82 -6.53 -6.48
CA TYR A 4 -3.55 -7.39 -7.62
C TYR A 4 -3.21 -8.81 -7.16
N LYS A 5 -3.60 -9.81 -7.94
CA LYS A 5 -3.22 -11.20 -7.71
C LYS A 5 -1.85 -11.47 -8.33
N GLU A 6 -0.94 -12.07 -7.58
CA GLU A 6 0.41 -12.43 -8.00
C GLU A 6 0.63 -13.92 -7.74
N GLY A 7 0.26 -14.77 -8.71
CA GLY A 7 0.28 -16.22 -8.57
C GLY A 7 -0.67 -16.73 -7.48
N LYS A 8 -0.11 -17.33 -6.43
CA LYS A 8 -0.85 -17.78 -5.23
C LYS A 8 -1.03 -16.67 -4.19
N ASN A 9 -0.30 -15.57 -4.32
CA ASN A 9 -0.28 -14.47 -3.37
C ASN A 9 -1.01 -13.25 -3.93
N TRP A 10 -1.13 -12.23 -3.10
CA TRP A 10 -1.69 -10.93 -3.44
C TRP A 10 -0.65 -9.83 -3.20
N LYS A 11 -0.78 -8.74 -3.94
CA LYS A 11 0.01 -7.52 -3.78
C LYS A 11 -0.90 -6.31 -3.79
N VAL A 12 -0.44 -5.26 -3.14
CA VAL A 12 -1.07 -3.95 -3.12
C VAL A 12 -0.13 -2.95 -3.77
N GLN A 13 -0.68 -2.09 -4.62
CA GLN A 13 0.04 -1.01 -5.26
C GLN A 13 -0.67 0.32 -4.99
N VAL A 14 0.07 1.28 -4.46
CA VAL A 14 -0.42 2.60 -4.13
C VAL A 14 0.40 3.64 -4.87
N TYR A 15 -0.30 4.55 -5.52
CA TYR A 15 0.27 5.76 -6.11
C TYR A 15 -0.24 6.95 -5.31
N TYR A 16 0.65 7.85 -4.92
CA TYR A 16 0.31 9.07 -4.24
C TYR A 16 1.20 10.20 -4.73
N LYS A 17 0.71 11.44 -4.63
CA LYS A 17 1.55 12.62 -4.81
C LYS A 17 2.11 13.00 -3.45
N ASP A 18 3.40 13.28 -3.39
CA ASP A 18 3.94 13.95 -2.21
C ASP A 18 3.56 15.43 -2.20
N TRP A 19 3.85 16.10 -1.09
CA TRP A 19 3.61 17.53 -0.92
C TRP A 19 4.42 18.41 -1.89
N GLN A 20 5.48 17.86 -2.51
CA GLN A 20 6.27 18.51 -3.56
C GLN A 20 5.67 18.32 -4.96
N GLY A 21 4.57 17.57 -5.07
CA GLY A 21 3.87 17.28 -6.33
C GLY A 21 4.44 16.10 -7.11
N ASN A 22 5.48 15.41 -6.61
CA ASN A 22 6.05 14.25 -7.26
C ASN A 22 5.15 13.03 -7.08
N ARG A 23 4.91 12.29 -8.16
CA ARG A 23 4.22 11.00 -8.10
C ARG A 23 5.15 9.93 -7.54
N LYS A 24 4.82 9.42 -6.36
CA LYS A 24 5.48 8.27 -5.75
C LYS A 24 4.62 7.02 -5.88
N ARG A 25 5.30 5.87 -5.92
CA ARG A 25 4.70 4.54 -5.96
C ARG A 25 5.21 3.75 -4.77
N LYS A 26 4.29 3.23 -3.95
CA LYS A 26 4.56 2.20 -2.93
C LYS A 26 3.89 0.90 -3.32
N GLN A 27 4.51 -0.22 -2.95
CA GLN A 27 3.95 -1.54 -3.16
C GLN A 27 4.27 -2.45 -1.97
N LYS A 28 3.30 -3.28 -1.58
CA LYS A 28 3.50 -4.37 -0.62
C LYS A 28 3.07 -5.67 -1.28
N ARG A 29 3.87 -6.71 -1.13
CA ARG A 29 3.70 -8.01 -1.81
C ARG A 29 3.75 -9.14 -0.78
N GLY A 30 3.25 -10.31 -1.17
CA GLY A 30 3.29 -11.52 -0.33
C GLY A 30 2.07 -11.73 0.57
N PHE A 31 0.97 -11.03 0.34
CA PHE A 31 -0.28 -11.29 1.08
C PHE A 31 -0.81 -12.67 0.72
N ARG A 32 -1.24 -13.46 1.71
CA ARG A 32 -1.81 -14.79 1.47
C ARG A 32 -3.24 -14.68 0.94
N THR A 33 -3.99 -13.72 1.44
CA THR A 33 -5.40 -13.52 1.09
C THR A 33 -5.66 -12.13 0.51
N LYS A 34 -6.74 -12.01 -0.27
CA LYS A 34 -7.24 -10.71 -0.74
C LYS A 34 -7.71 -9.82 0.42
N GLY A 35 -8.16 -10.42 1.51
CA GLY A 35 -8.63 -9.73 2.72
C GLY A 35 -7.49 -8.92 3.36
N GLU A 36 -6.36 -9.58 3.63
CA GLU A 36 -5.17 -8.93 4.19
C GLU A 36 -4.67 -7.78 3.29
N ALA A 37 -4.69 -7.97 1.97
CA ALA A 37 -4.30 -6.93 1.04
C ALA A 37 -5.24 -5.71 1.09
N LYS A 38 -6.56 -5.92 1.23
CA LYS A 38 -7.54 -4.83 1.40
C LYS A 38 -7.43 -4.13 2.76
N GLU A 39 -7.17 -4.89 3.81
CA GLU A 39 -6.90 -4.36 5.16
C GLU A 39 -5.73 -3.38 5.10
N TRP A 40 -4.64 -3.81 4.47
CA TRP A 40 -3.46 -2.99 4.28
C TRP A 40 -3.74 -1.72 3.47
N GLU A 41 -4.57 -1.78 2.41
CA GLU A 41 -5.00 -0.55 1.70
C GLU A 41 -5.75 0.43 2.61
N ARG A 42 -6.67 -0.07 3.44
CA ARG A 42 -7.42 0.78 4.39
C ARG A 42 -6.50 1.42 5.41
N ILE A 43 -5.61 0.63 6.00
CA ILE A 43 -4.60 1.11 6.95
C ILE A 43 -3.68 2.13 6.27
N PHE A 44 -3.22 1.85 5.06
CA PHE A 44 -2.37 2.78 4.30
C PHE A 44 -3.07 4.10 4.04
N SER A 45 -4.34 4.09 3.63
CA SER A 45 -5.11 5.32 3.41
C SER A 45 -5.27 6.13 4.69
N TYR A 46 -5.59 5.46 5.80
CA TYR A 46 -5.75 6.11 7.11
C TYR A 46 -4.43 6.73 7.58
N LEU A 47 -3.33 5.98 7.53
CA LEU A 47 -2.00 6.45 7.92
C LEU A 47 -1.51 7.58 7.01
N PHE A 48 -1.80 7.51 5.71
CA PHE A 48 -1.47 8.56 4.75
C PHE A 48 -2.22 9.86 5.05
N GLU A 49 -3.50 9.78 5.38
CA GLU A 49 -4.34 10.94 5.69
C GLU A 49 -3.98 11.59 7.03
N ASN A 50 -3.59 10.77 8.02
CA ASN A 50 -3.13 11.25 9.33
C ASN A 50 -1.63 11.60 9.37
N SER A 51 -0.93 11.59 8.22
CA SER A 51 0.50 11.89 8.09
C SER A 51 1.45 11.02 8.94
N GLU A 52 0.98 9.91 9.50
CA GLU A 52 1.78 8.87 10.15
C GLU A 52 2.14 7.82 9.11
N LEU A 53 2.91 8.23 8.09
CA LEU A 53 3.47 7.26 7.16
C LEU A 53 4.30 6.26 7.98
N PRO A 54 4.00 4.95 7.93
CA PRO A 54 4.82 3.97 8.65
C PRO A 54 6.23 4.08 8.09
N ALA A 55 7.11 4.65 8.91
CA ALA A 55 8.55 4.65 8.69
C ALA A 55 8.95 3.18 8.60
N ASP A 56 9.52 2.79 7.47
CA ASP A 56 9.74 1.41 7.03
C ASP A 56 8.49 0.55 6.77
N CYS A 57 8.14 0.47 5.49
CA CYS A 57 7.51 -0.72 4.93
C CYS A 57 8.47 -1.43 3.95
N ASP A 58 9.78 -1.29 4.18
CA ASP A 58 10.85 -1.91 3.39
C ASP A 58 11.34 -3.24 3.98
N LEU A 59 10.56 -3.88 4.86
CA LEU A 59 10.69 -5.31 5.20
C LEU A 59 9.79 -6.19 4.31
#